data_AF-I0I4E1-F1
#
_entry.id   AF-I0I4E1-F1
#
_cell.length_a   1.000
_cell.length_b   1.000
_cell.length_c   1.000
_cell.angle_alpha   90.00
_cell.angle_beta   90.00
_cell.angle_gamma   90.00
#
_symmetry.space_group_name_H-M   'P 1'
#
loop_
_entity.id
_entity.type
_entity.pdbx_description
1 polymer ?
#
loop_
_entity_poly.entity_id
_entity_poly.type
_entity_poly.pdbx_seq_one_letter_code
_entity_poly.pdbx_strand_id
1 'polypeptide(L)' 'MKIGFGFGLIGLLLTIIGIARGQVPLAPLNIIIALVIGGGVWFVVAWAVASAAVDVERDVEAEE' A
#
# COMPACT_ATOMS: atom_id res chain seq x y z
N MET A 1 10.29 -0.22 7.69
CA MET A 1 10.51 -0.66 6.28
C MET A 1 9.84 -2.00 5.93
N LYS A 2 10.13 -3.12 6.63
CA LYS A 2 9.49 -4.44 6.36
C LYS A 2 7.96 -4.42 6.43
N ILE A 3 7.40 -3.63 7.35
CA ILE A 3 5.94 -3.52 7.57
C ILE A 3 5.25 -2.81 6.39
N GLY A 4 5.80 -1.68 5.93
CA GLY A 4 5.23 -0.93 4.80
C GLY A 4 5.14 -1.76 3.50
N PHE A 5 6.14 -2.62 3.27
CA PHE A 5 6.13 -3.56 2.13
C PHE A 5 5.02 -4.61 2.25
N GLY A 6 4.79 -5.17 3.44
CA GLY A 6 3.76 -6.18 3.66
C GLY A 6 2.36 -5.63 3.39
N PHE A 7 2.03 -4.47 3.95
CA PHE A 7 0.72 -3.85 3.78
C PHE A 7 0.47 -3.37 2.35
N GLY A 8 1.48 -2.82 1.67
CA GLY A 8 1.35 -2.45 0.26
C GLY A 8 1.13 -3.67 -0.66
N LEU A 9 1.79 -4.80 -0.38
CA LEU A 9 1.56 -6.06 -1.10
C LEU A 9 0.15 -6.60 -0.89
N ILE A 10 -0.39 -6.51 0.33
CA ILE A 10 -1.78 -6.88 0.62
C ILE A 10 -2.75 -5.99 -0.16
N GLY A 11 -2.52 -4.67 -0.21
CA GLY A 11 -3.34 -3.74 -1.01
C GLY A 11 -3.35 -4.10 -2.50
N LEU A 12 -2.17 -4.42 -3.05
CA LEU A 12 -2.05 -4.90 -4.43
C LEU A 12 -2.78 -6.23 -4.66
N LEU A 13 -2.64 -7.20 -3.76
CA LEU A 13 -3.34 -8.49 -3.84
C LEU A 13 -4.86 -8.31 -3.82
N LEU A 14 -5.38 -7.48 -2.91
CA LEU A 14 -6.81 -7.17 -2.84
C LEU A 14 -7.31 -6.49 -4.12
N THR A 15 -6.49 -5.61 -4.72
CA THR A 15 -6.79 -4.98 -6.00
C THR A 15 -6.89 -6.01 -7.12
N ILE A 16 -5.94 -6.95 -7.19
CA ILE A 16 -5.95 -8.06 -8.16
C ILE A 16 -7.21 -8.92 -7.98
N ILE A 17 -7.59 -9.23 -6.73
CA ILE A 17 -8.82 -9.98 -6.43
C ILE A 17 -10.05 -9.21 -6.92
N GLY A 18 -10.13 -7.90 -6.72
CA GLY A 18 -11.21 -7.06 -7.22
C GLY A 18 -11.34 -7.11 -8.74
N ILE A 19 -10.22 -7.02 -9.46
CA ILE A 19 -10.16 -7.15 -10.92
C ILE A 19 -10.65 -8.55 -11.35
N ALA A 20 -10.15 -9.61 -10.72
CA ALA A 20 -10.54 -10.99 -11.02
C ALA A 20 -12.03 -11.27 -10.76
N ARG A 21 -12.63 -10.58 -9.79
CA ARG A 21 -14.08 -10.65 -9.49
C ARG A 21 -14.94 -9.81 -10.43
N GLY A 22 -14.36 -9.16 -11.44
CA GLY A 22 -15.09 -8.35 -12.42
C GLY A 22 -15.57 -7.00 -11.88
N GLN A 23 -14.98 -6.50 -10.80
CA GLN A 23 -15.33 -5.18 -10.23
C GLN A 23 -14.73 -4.02 -11.05
N VAL A 24 -13.74 -4.31 -11.91
CA VAL A 24 -13.08 -3.34 -12.79
C VAL A 24 -13.37 -3.70 -14.24
N PRO A 25 -13.87 -2.77 -15.08
CA PRO A 25 -14.06 -3.06 -16.49
C PRO A 25 -12.73 -3.38 -17.18
N LEU A 26 -12.68 -4.43 -18.00
CA LEU A 26 -11.46 -5.05 -18.52
C LEU A 26 -10.68 -4.25 -19.57
N ALA A 27 -11.01 -2.97 -19.76
CA ALA A 27 -10.21 -2.09 -20.62
C ALA A 27 -8.80 -1.91 -20.00
N PRO A 28 -7.71 -1.98 -20.79
CA PRO A 28 -6.34 -1.93 -20.27
C PRO A 28 -6.07 -0.71 -19.39
N LEU A 29 -6.60 0.45 -19.75
CA LEU A 29 -6.45 1.69 -18.98
C LEU A 29 -7.10 1.59 -17.59
N ASN A 30 -8.27 0.98 -17.49
CA ASN A 30 -8.97 0.84 -16.21
C ASN A 30 -8.20 -0.08 -15.25
N ILE A 31 -7.60 -1.14 -15.78
CA ILE A 31 -6.74 -2.04 -15.01
C ILE A 31 -5.51 -1.30 -14.48
N ILE A 32 -4.85 -0.50 -15.33
CA ILE A 32 -3.70 0.32 -14.92
C ILE A 32 -4.10 1.28 -13.81
N ILE A 33 -5.21 2.01 -13.98
CA ILE A 33 -5.70 2.96 -12.97
C ILE A 33 -6.03 2.22 -11.66
N ALA A 34 -6.70 1.06 -11.74
CA ALA A 34 -7.02 0.26 -10.56
C ALA A 34 -5.76 -0.19 -9.82
N LEU A 35 -4.72 -0.64 -10.52
CA LEU A 35 -3.45 -1.05 -9.93
C LEU A 35 -2.68 0.13 -9.32
N VAL A 36 -2.66 1.28 -9.99
CA VAL A 36 -1.99 2.50 -9.50
C VAL A 36 -2.67 3.04 -8.25
N ILE A 37 -3.99 3.13 -8.25
CA ILE A 37 -4.74 3.66 -7.11
C ILE A 37 -4.81 2.63 -5.98
N GLY A 38 -5.25 1.40 -6.28
CA GLY A 38 -5.47 0.37 -5.26
C GLY A 38 -4.17 -0.21 -4.68
N GLY A 39 -3.15 -0.40 -5.51
CA GLY A 39 -1.85 -0.90 -5.08
C GLY A 39 -0.85 0.23 -4.79
N GLY A 40 -0.60 1.09 -5.78
CA GLY A 40 0.44 2.11 -5.72
C GLY A 40 0.22 3.16 -4.62
N VAL A 41 -0.94 3.83 -4.61
CA VAL A 41 -1.25 4.86 -3.59
C VAL A 41 -1.26 4.24 -2.19
N TRP A 42 -1.83 3.04 -2.05
CA TRP A 42 -1.90 2.37 -0.76
C TRP A 42 -0.56 1.88 -0.23
N PHE A 43 0.35 1.48 -1.12
CA PHE A 43 1.74 1.23 -0.76
C PHE A 43 2.42 2.50 -0.19
N VAL A 44 2.26 3.65 -0.85
CA VAL A 44 2.85 4.92 -0.40
C VAL A 44 2.32 5.31 0.98
N VAL A 45 1.01 5.19 1.20
CA VAL A 45 0.37 5.47 2.50
C VAL A 45 0.92 4.54 3.58
N ALA A 46 0.96 3.22 3.33
CA ALA A 46 1.48 2.25 4.29
C ALA A 46 2.96 2.49 4.62
N TRP A 47 3.76 2.87 3.62
CA TRP A 47 5.17 3.25 3.82
C TRP A 47 5.29 4.51 4.67
N ALA A 48 4.52 5.56 4.40
CA ALA A 48 4.56 6.81 5.16
C ALA A 48 4.21 6.58 6.63
N VAL A 49 3.15 5.82 6.92
CA VAL A 49 2.75 5.47 8.29
C VAL A 49 3.84 4.65 8.99
N ALA A 50 4.40 3.65 8.31
CA ALA A 50 5.46 2.83 8.89
C ALA A 50 6.75 3.61 9.14
N SER A 51 7.07 4.60 8.30
CA SER A 51 8.22 5.49 8.51
C SER A 51 7.99 6.40 9.71
N ALA A 52 6.81 7.03 9.80
CA ALA A 52 6.47 7.87 10.94
C ALA A 52 6.49 7.10 12.27
N ALA A 53 6.00 5.85 12.29
CA ALA A 53 6.05 5.01 13.49
C ALA A 53 7.51 4.72 13.92
N VAL A 54 8.39 4.42 12.97
CA VAL A 54 9.81 4.17 13.25
C VAL A 54 10.51 5.44 13.73
N ASP A 55 10.18 6.60 13.18
CA ASP A 55 10.75 7.88 13.62
C ASP A 55 10.35 8.16 15.08
N VAL A 56 9.07 7.94 15.45
CA VAL A 56 8.59 8.08 16.83
C VAL A 56 9.28 7.11 17.79
N GLU A 57 9.44 5.83 17.43
CA GLU A 57 10.14 4.84 18.27
C GLU A 57 11.58 5.27 18.56
N ARG A 58 12.27 5.83 17.57
CA ARG A 58 13.65 6.32 17.72
C ARG A 58 13.76 7.58 18.55
N ASP A 59 12.80 8.50 18.40
CA ASP A 59 12.76 9.73 19.20
C ASP A 59 12.55 9.40 20.68
N VAL A 60 11.69 8.43 21.00
CA VAL A 60 11.48 7.95 22.38
C VAL A 60 12.74 7.29 22.95
N GLU A 61 13.41 6.39 22.21
CA GLU A 61 14.67 5.78 22.67
C GLU A 61 15.81 6.79 22.89
N ALA A 62 15.80 7.93 22.21
CA ALA A 62 16.83 8.96 22.35
C ALA A 62 16.60 9.89 23.55
N GLU A 63 15.37 9.95 24.07
CA GLU A 63 15.01 10.72 25.27
C GLU A 63 15.19 9.93 26.58
N GLU A 64 15.34 8.60 26.52
CA GLU A 64 15.69 7.72 27.66
C GLU A 64 17.20 7.61 27.91
#